data_AF-A0A437LZP6-F1
#
_entry.id   AF-A0A437LZP6-F1
#
_cell.length_a   1.000
_cell.length_b   1.000
_cell.length_c   1.000
_cell.angle_alpha   90.00
_cell.angle_beta   90.00
_cell.angle_gamma   90.00
#
_symmetry.space_group_name_H-M   'P 1'
#
loop_
_entity.id
_entity.type
_entity.pdbx_description
1 polymer ?
#
loop_
_entity_poly.entity_id
_entity_poly.type
_entity_poly.pdbx_seq_one_letter_code
_entity_poly.pdbx_strand_id
1 'polypeptide(L)'
;MSNTAWLDHEVGQMLSAYQAGVLIQDIADQIGRTPRAVRAKLCALRVLGDNRALREKAPPATSVAPVAGAWSDDDKQFVLLAKREGKTAAEMAAALGRSVNSVKGVIDEMRDEGLLLPNPKPQIVIPAMLSDAQERMILSIMQRLNLSRERAIVEMRAHYSAKARRHAA
;
A
#
# COMPACT_ATOMS: atom_id res chain seq x y z
N MET A 1 -13.17 -3.84 4.99
CA MET A 1 -12.48 -3.55 6.26
C MET A 1 -13.31 -2.53 7.01
N SER A 2 -13.96 -2.95 8.07
CA SER A 2 -14.90 -2.10 8.82
C SER A 2 -14.13 -0.99 9.51
N ASN A 3 -14.45 0.26 9.18
CA ASN A 3 -13.92 1.44 9.85
C ASN A 3 -14.65 1.64 11.19
N THR A 4 -14.52 0.66 12.08
CA THR A 4 -15.21 0.69 13.37
C THR A 4 -14.53 1.73 14.25
N ALA A 5 -15.32 2.63 14.84
CA ALA A 5 -14.83 3.63 15.79
C ALA A 5 -14.05 2.96 16.93
N TRP A 6 -13.09 3.69 17.49
CA TRP A 6 -12.31 3.23 18.65
C TRP A 6 -13.13 3.42 19.92
N LEU A 7 -13.29 2.36 20.70
CA LEU A 7 -13.93 2.41 22.01
C LEU A 7 -12.91 2.83 23.07
N ASP A 8 -13.35 3.54 24.10
CA ASP A 8 -12.45 4.07 25.14
C ASP A 8 -11.68 2.96 25.86
N HIS A 9 -12.32 1.81 26.08
CA HIS A 9 -11.65 0.66 26.70
C HIS A 9 -10.58 0.03 25.80
N GLU A 10 -10.78 -0.01 24.47
CA GLU A 10 -9.77 -0.50 23.52
C GLU A 10 -8.54 0.43 23.56
N VAL A 11 -8.77 1.75 23.60
CA VAL A 11 -7.70 2.74 23.68
C VAL A 11 -6.93 2.61 25.00
N GLY A 12 -7.63 2.43 26.12
CA GLY A 12 -7.02 2.21 27.43
C GLY A 12 -6.14 0.94 27.47
N GLN A 13 -6.65 -0.18 26.95
CA GLN A 13 -5.90 -1.43 26.86
C GLN A 13 -4.65 -1.29 25.97
N MET A 14 -4.82 -0.69 24.78
CA MET A 14 -3.72 -0.45 23.84
C MET A 14 -2.61 0.40 24.46
N LEU A 15 -2.96 1.50 25.15
CA LEU A 15 -1.98 2.40 25.77
C LEU A 15 -1.24 1.72 26.93
N SER A 16 -1.97 1.00 27.79
CA SER A 16 -1.37 0.25 28.90
C SER A 16 -0.38 -0.80 28.40
N ALA A 17 -0.78 -1.61 27.41
CA ALA A 17 0.09 -2.63 26.82
C ALA A 17 1.31 -2.02 26.10
N TYR A 18 1.12 -0.91 25.39
CA TYR A 18 2.23 -0.21 24.73
C TYR A 18 3.24 0.37 25.74
N GLN A 19 2.77 0.94 26.84
CA GLN A 19 3.63 1.43 27.93
C GLN A 19 4.37 0.28 28.64
N ALA A 20 3.75 -0.89 28.73
CA ALA A 20 4.40 -2.12 29.22
C ALA A 20 5.43 -2.70 28.23
N GLY A 21 5.55 -2.13 27.02
CA GLY A 21 6.50 -2.55 25.99
C GLY A 21 6.09 -3.78 25.19
N VAL A 22 4.79 -4.11 25.20
CA VAL A 22 4.22 -5.18 24.36
C VAL A 22 4.33 -4.79 22.88
N LEU A 23 4.60 -5.77 22.01
CA LEU A 23 4.72 -5.52 20.58
C LEU A 23 3.36 -5.13 19.98
N ILE A 24 3.38 -4.22 19.00
CA ILE A 24 2.16 -3.74 18.32
C ILE A 24 1.32 -4.90 17.73
N GLN A 25 1.99 -5.98 17.29
CA GLN A 25 1.33 -7.17 16.75
C GLN A 25 0.46 -7.84 17.83
N ASP A 26 1.04 -8.13 19.00
CA ASP A 26 0.33 -8.79 20.10
C ASP A 26 -0.80 -7.90 20.66
N ILE A 27 -0.57 -6.58 20.72
CA ILE A 27 -1.61 -5.61 21.10
C ILE A 27 -2.79 -5.70 20.13
N ALA A 28 -2.50 -5.78 18.83
CA ALA A 28 -3.52 -5.83 17.79
C ALA A 28 -4.35 -7.12 17.89
N ASP A 29 -3.69 -8.26 18.12
CA ASP A 29 -4.35 -9.55 18.30
C ASP A 29 -5.21 -9.55 19.58
N GLN A 30 -4.74 -8.93 20.67
CA GLN A 30 -5.48 -8.82 21.93
C GLN A 30 -6.76 -8.00 21.82
N ILE A 31 -6.74 -6.87 21.10
CA ILE A 31 -7.91 -5.99 20.93
C ILE A 31 -8.76 -6.32 19.70
N GLY A 32 -8.38 -7.32 18.90
CA GLY A 32 -9.09 -7.70 17.68
C GLY A 32 -9.01 -6.65 16.56
N ARG A 33 -7.89 -5.93 16.45
CA ARG A 33 -7.65 -4.91 15.42
C ARG A 33 -6.45 -5.28 14.56
N THR A 34 -6.22 -4.53 13.48
CA THR A 34 -5.02 -4.72 12.66
C THR A 34 -3.82 -3.96 13.26
N PRO A 35 -2.58 -4.47 13.14
CA PRO A 35 -1.38 -3.77 13.61
C PRO A 35 -1.24 -2.36 13.02
N ARG A 36 -1.67 -2.19 11.76
CA ARG A 36 -1.71 -0.89 11.08
C ARG A 36 -2.67 0.09 11.77
N ALA A 37 -3.85 -0.36 12.18
CA ALA A 37 -4.82 0.47 12.89
C ALA A 37 -4.30 0.88 14.27
N VAL A 38 -3.71 -0.04 15.03
CA VAL A 38 -3.06 0.24 16.32
C VAL A 38 -1.96 1.29 16.16
N ARG A 39 -1.04 1.10 15.21
CA ARG A 39 0.03 2.05 14.93
C ARG A 39 -0.50 3.43 14.55
N ALA A 40 -1.52 3.49 13.69
CA ALA A 40 -2.14 4.74 13.30
C ALA A 40 -2.78 5.47 14.49
N LYS A 41 -3.46 4.74 15.39
CA LYS A 41 -4.07 5.30 16.59
C LYS A 41 -3.02 5.80 17.58
N LEU A 42 -1.96 5.03 17.85
CA LEU A 42 -0.83 5.46 18.70
C LEU A 42 -0.14 6.71 18.15
N CYS A 43 0.01 6.80 16.82
CA CYS A 43 0.54 7.99 16.15
C CYS A 43 -0.38 9.20 16.30
N ALA A 44 -1.69 9.03 16.11
CA ALA A 44 -2.69 10.09 16.30
C ALA A 44 -2.73 10.63 17.74
N LEU A 45 -2.49 9.75 18.73
CA LEU A 45 -2.39 10.13 20.14
C LEU A 45 -1.04 10.75 20.53
N ARG A 46 -0.08 10.85 19.58
CA ARG A 46 1.30 11.33 19.81
C ARG A 46 2.06 10.58 20.91
N VAL A 47 1.65 9.34 21.21
CA VAL A 47 2.32 8.45 22.18
C VAL A 47 3.48 7.70 21.52
N LEU A 48 3.53 7.70 20.19
CA LEU A 48 4.62 7.13 19.42
C LEU A 48 5.89 8.00 19.55
N GLY A 49 6.60 7.87 20.67
CA GLY A 49 7.97 8.36 20.81
C GLY A 49 8.97 7.56 19.96
N ASP A 50 10.26 7.84 20.13
CA ASP A 50 11.32 7.03 19.52
C ASP A 50 11.26 5.59 20.05
N ASN A 51 10.66 4.70 19.25
CA ASN A 51 10.50 3.27 19.51
C ASN A 51 11.83 2.47 19.55
N ARG A 52 12.97 3.17 19.62
CA ARG A 52 14.30 2.58 19.63
C ARG A 52 14.48 1.63 20.82
N ALA A 53 14.04 2.04 22.01
CA ALA A 53 14.14 1.23 23.22
C ALA A 53 13.28 -0.05 23.18
N LEU A 54 12.13 -0.02 22.49
CA LEU A 54 11.27 -1.20 22.33
C LEU A 54 11.82 -2.16 21.27
N ARG A 55 12.42 -1.63 20.20
CA ARG A 55 13.13 -2.45 19.20
C ARG A 55 14.36 -3.16 19.76
N GLU A 56 15.04 -2.56 20.73
CA GLU A 56 16.20 -3.16 21.38
C GLU A 56 15.82 -4.34 22.30
N LYS A 57 14.63 -4.29 22.89
CA LYS A 57 14.09 -5.38 23.75
C LYS A 57 13.35 -6.48 22.99
N ALA A 58 12.90 -6.20 21.77
CA ALA A 58 12.26 -7.24 20.96
C ALA A 58 13.29 -8.36 20.74
N PRO A 59 12.93 -9.64 20.96
CA PRO A 59 13.79 -10.73 20.55
C PRO A 59 14.13 -10.51 19.08
N PRO A 60 15.40 -10.67 18.66
CA PRO A 60 15.75 -10.56 17.26
C PRO A 60 14.77 -11.48 16.55
N ALA A 61 13.94 -10.89 15.67
CA ALA A 61 13.09 -11.69 14.79
C ALA A 61 13.99 -12.81 14.28
N THR A 62 13.52 -14.06 14.31
CA THR A 62 14.25 -15.24 13.85
C THR A 62 14.52 -15.08 12.36
N SER A 63 15.42 -14.16 12.07
CA SER A 63 16.01 -13.84 10.82
C SER A 63 16.93 -15.01 10.67
N VAL A 64 16.43 -16.06 10.03
CA VAL A 64 17.29 -16.97 9.27
C VAL A 64 18.26 -16.02 8.59
N ALA A 65 19.52 -16.02 9.05
CA ALA A 65 20.48 -15.01 8.63
C ALA A 65 20.42 -15.03 7.11
N PRO A 66 20.06 -13.91 6.46
CA PRO A 66 19.94 -13.92 5.01
C PRO A 66 21.26 -14.46 4.50
N VAL A 67 21.21 -15.51 3.69
CA VAL A 67 22.42 -16.08 3.09
C VAL A 67 23.15 -14.90 2.46
N ALA A 68 24.22 -14.45 3.12
CA ALA A 68 24.92 -13.23 2.77
C ALA A 68 25.98 -13.66 1.77
N GLY A 69 25.64 -13.53 0.49
CA GLY A 69 26.50 -14.00 -0.59
C GLY A 69 25.98 -13.53 -1.94
N ALA A 70 26.86 -13.52 -2.93
CA ALA A 70 26.48 -13.34 -4.32
C ALA A 70 25.41 -14.37 -4.71
N TRP A 71 24.61 -14.05 -5.71
CA TRP A 71 23.66 -14.99 -6.30
C TRP A 71 24.43 -15.99 -7.15
N SER A 72 24.30 -17.28 -6.85
CA SER A 72 24.84 -18.33 -7.72
C SER A 72 24.01 -18.43 -9.00
N ASP A 73 24.59 -19.02 -10.04
CA ASP A 73 23.87 -19.30 -11.29
C ASP A 73 22.70 -20.27 -11.05
N ASP A 74 22.85 -21.22 -10.13
CA ASP A 74 21.78 -22.14 -9.72
C ASP A 74 20.62 -21.40 -9.04
N ASP A 75 20.91 -20.45 -8.14
CA ASP A 75 19.87 -19.63 -7.49
C ASP A 75 19.12 -18.78 -8.53
N LYS A 76 19.86 -18.20 -9.48
CA LYS A 76 19.30 -17.43 -10.60
C LYS A 76 18.42 -18.32 -11.49
N GLN A 77 18.88 -19.52 -11.83
CA GLN A 77 18.12 -20.49 -12.62
C GLN A 77 16.84 -20.92 -11.90
N PHE A 78 16.89 -21.14 -10.58
CA PHE A 78 15.71 -21.41 -9.77
C PHE A 78 14.70 -20.27 -9.84
N VAL A 79 15.13 -19.02 -9.65
CA VAL A 79 14.23 -17.85 -9.74
C VAL A 79 13.58 -17.76 -11.13
N LEU A 80 14.34 -18.00 -12.19
CA LEU A 80 13.84 -17.96 -13.56
C LEU A 80 12.74 -19.02 -13.79
N LEU A 81 12.98 -20.27 -13.39
CA LEU A 81 12.02 -21.37 -13.53
C LEU A 81 10.78 -21.13 -12.65
N ALA A 82 10.98 -20.80 -11.37
CA ALA A 82 9.90 -20.49 -10.44
C ALA A 82 9.02 -19.34 -10.94
N LYS A 83 9.62 -18.33 -11.60
CA LYS A 83 8.86 -17.21 -12.16
C LYS A 83 8.00 -17.62 -13.36
N ARG A 84 8.50 -18.51 -14.22
CA ARG A 84 7.73 -19.09 -15.34
C ARG A 84 6.58 -19.96 -14.86
N GLU A 85 6.75 -20.62 -13.72
CA GLU A 85 5.68 -21.36 -13.02
C GLU A 85 4.67 -20.46 -12.31
N GLY A 86 4.86 -19.13 -12.31
CA GLY A 86 3.95 -18.18 -11.69
C GLY A 86 4.14 -18.00 -10.18
N LYS A 87 5.22 -18.52 -9.59
CA LYS A 87 5.51 -18.33 -8.17
C LYS A 87 5.73 -16.86 -7.82
N THR A 88 5.35 -16.50 -6.60
CA THR A 88 5.52 -15.17 -6.04
C THR A 88 6.92 -14.98 -5.47
N ALA A 89 7.37 -13.73 -5.36
CA ALA A 89 8.66 -13.41 -4.74
C ALA A 89 8.76 -13.86 -3.28
N ALA A 90 7.63 -13.95 -2.56
CA ALA A 90 7.59 -14.44 -1.19
C ALA A 90 7.87 -15.94 -1.10
N GLU A 91 7.26 -16.74 -1.98
CA GLU A 91 7.49 -18.19 -2.05
C GLU A 91 8.94 -18.51 -2.46
N MET A 92 9.47 -17.79 -3.44
CA MET A 92 10.88 -17.93 -3.85
C MET A 92 11.84 -17.54 -2.73
N ALA A 93 11.57 -16.46 -2.01
CA ALA A 93 12.36 -16.02 -0.87
C ALA A 93 12.39 -17.06 0.25
N ALA A 94 11.22 -17.65 0.56
CA ALA A 94 11.10 -18.72 1.54
C ALA A 94 11.89 -19.97 1.11
N ALA A 95 11.81 -20.35 -0.17
CA ALA A 95 12.53 -21.52 -0.70
C ALA A 95 14.06 -21.35 -0.68
N LEU A 96 14.56 -20.15 -0.97
CA LEU A 96 16.01 -19.86 -1.04
C LEU A 96 16.62 -19.42 0.30
N GLY A 97 15.81 -19.19 1.34
CA GLY A 97 16.29 -18.59 2.58
C GLY A 97 16.85 -17.17 2.39
N ARG A 98 16.29 -16.41 1.44
CA ARG A 98 16.70 -15.03 1.10
C ARG A 98 15.57 -14.05 1.43
N SER A 99 15.87 -12.76 1.46
CA SER A 99 14.83 -11.75 1.65
C SER A 99 14.02 -11.53 0.36
N VAL A 100 12.73 -11.20 0.49
CA VAL A 100 11.85 -10.89 -0.64
C VAL A 100 12.40 -9.76 -1.51
N ASN A 101 13.04 -8.76 -0.90
CA ASN A 101 13.65 -7.65 -1.65
C ASN A 101 14.87 -8.11 -2.45
N SER A 102 15.69 -9.02 -1.91
CA SER A 102 16.82 -9.60 -2.64
C SER A 102 16.34 -10.36 -3.88
N VAL A 103 15.28 -11.17 -3.75
CA VAL A 103 14.68 -11.90 -4.88
C VAL A 103 14.13 -10.93 -5.93
N LYS A 104 13.45 -9.85 -5.51
CA LYS A 104 12.93 -8.83 -6.43
C LYS A 104 14.05 -8.17 -7.24
N GLY A 105 15.17 -7.83 -6.60
CA GLY A 105 16.33 -7.27 -7.29
C GLY A 105 16.84 -8.15 -8.42
N VAL A 106 16.94 -9.47 -8.18
CA VAL A 106 17.34 -10.43 -9.21
C VAL A 106 16.30 -10.59 -10.31
N ILE A 107 15.01 -10.57 -9.97
CA ILE A 107 13.95 -10.60 -10.99
C ILE A 107 14.03 -9.37 -11.90
N ASP A 108 14.34 -8.21 -11.34
CA ASP A 108 14.49 -6.97 -12.11
C ASP A 108 15.75 -7.02 -12.99
N GLU A 109 16.90 -7.48 -12.47
CA GLU A 109 18.13 -7.74 -13.24
C GLU A 109 17.86 -8.67 -14.44
N MET A 110 17.18 -9.80 -14.21
CA MET A 110 16.81 -10.75 -15.28
C MET A 110 15.85 -10.15 -16.32
N ARG A 111 15.04 -9.14 -15.96
CA ARG A 111 14.21 -8.42 -16.94
C ARG A 111 15.05 -7.48 -17.77
N ASP A 112 15.99 -6.78 -17.15
CA ASP A 112 16.90 -5.88 -17.84
C ASP A 112 17.78 -6.65 -18.84
N GLU A 113 18.15 -7.89 -18.50
CA GLU A 113 18.83 -8.84 -19.41
C GLU A 113 17.91 -9.48 -20.47
N GLY A 114 16.60 -9.25 -20.40
CA GLY A 114 15.62 -9.82 -21.34
C GLY A 114 15.30 -11.30 -21.14
N LEU A 115 15.72 -11.91 -20.03
CA LEU A 115 15.42 -13.31 -19.68
C LEU A 115 13.99 -13.49 -19.18
N LEU A 116 13.42 -12.43 -18.61
CA LEU A 116 12.03 -12.36 -18.17
C LEU A 116 11.28 -11.27 -18.93
N LEU A 117 10.02 -11.56 -19.27
CA LEU A 117 9.14 -10.53 -19.81
C LEU A 117 8.93 -9.43 -18.77
N PRO A 118 8.78 -8.17 -19.21
CA PRO A 118 8.38 -7.09 -18.32
C PRO A 118 7.10 -7.51 -17.62
N ASN A 119 6.98 -7.19 -16.33
CA ASN A 119 5.74 -7.43 -15.60
C ASN A 119 4.61 -6.85 -16.45
N PRO A 120 3.64 -7.68 -16.90
CA PRO A 120 2.52 -7.13 -17.64
C PRO A 120 1.94 -6.05 -16.75
N LYS A 121 1.84 -4.82 -17.28
CA LYS A 121 1.12 -3.75 -16.58
C LYS A 121 -0.17 -4.40 -16.10
N PRO A 122 -0.51 -4.31 -14.80
CA PRO A 122 -1.68 -4.98 -14.27
C PRO A 122 -2.82 -4.61 -15.21
N GLN A 123 -3.25 -5.59 -16.02
CA GLN A 123 -4.36 -5.36 -16.91
C GLN A 123 -5.49 -5.13 -15.94
N ILE A 124 -5.97 -3.89 -15.88
CA ILE A 124 -7.21 -3.61 -15.19
C ILE A 124 -8.18 -4.53 -15.91
N VAL A 125 -8.55 -5.62 -15.24
CA VAL A 125 -9.57 -6.54 -15.74
C VAL A 125 -10.83 -5.69 -15.67
N ILE A 126 -11.08 -4.95 -16.73
CA ILE A 126 -12.36 -4.31 -16.95
C ILE A 126 -13.31 -5.49 -17.06
N PRO A 127 -14.26 -5.67 -16.13
CA PRO A 127 -15.20 -6.77 -16.21
C PRO A 127 -15.80 -6.74 -17.61
N ALA A 128 -15.67 -7.85 -18.34
CA ALA A 128 -16.03 -7.92 -19.77
C ALA A 128 -17.52 -7.68 -20.04
N MET A 129 -18.32 -7.39 -19.00
CA MET A 129 -19.72 -7.02 -19.06
C MET A 129 -19.97 -6.00 -17.93
N LEU A 130 -19.70 -4.72 -18.17
CA LEU A 130 -20.55 -3.71 -17.54
C LEU A 130 -21.94 -3.92 -18.16
N SER A 131 -22.97 -4.11 -17.34
CA SER A 131 -24.31 -4.15 -17.91
C SER A 131 -24.60 -2.82 -18.61
N ASP A 132 -25.44 -2.83 -19.65
CA ASP A 132 -25.90 -1.60 -20.32
C ASP A 132 -26.43 -0.55 -19.33
N ALA A 133 -26.91 -0.98 -18.16
CA ALA A 133 -27.33 -0.10 -17.07
C ALA A 133 -26.14 0.59 -16.39
N GLN A 134 -25.05 -0.13 -16.12
CA GLN A 134 -23.84 0.42 -15.52
C GLN A 134 -23.11 1.35 -16.51
N GLU A 135 -23.06 1.02 -17.80
CA GLU A 135 -22.50 1.91 -18.82
C GLU A 135 -23.29 3.22 -18.92
N ARG A 136 -24.63 3.15 -19.01
CA ARG A 136 -25.49 4.34 -19.01
C ARG A 136 -25.33 5.17 -17.74
N MET A 137 -25.19 4.54 -16.59
CA MET A 137 -24.95 5.23 -15.32
C MET A 137 -23.60 5.95 -15.33
N ILE A 138 -22.53 5.31 -15.78
CA ILE A 138 -21.19 5.91 -15.88
C ILE A 138 -21.21 7.09 -16.84
N LEU A 139 -21.81 6.93 -18.03
CA LEU A 139 -21.92 8.01 -19.01
C LEU A 139 -22.72 9.20 -18.47
N SER A 140 -23.81 8.96 -17.75
CA SER A 140 -24.59 10.01 -17.08
C SER A 140 -23.79 10.75 -16.00
N ILE A 141 -22.96 10.04 -15.22
CA ILE A 141 -22.06 10.66 -14.25
C ILE A 141 -21.04 11.54 -14.96
N MET A 142 -20.40 11.02 -16.02
CA MET A 142 -19.40 11.78 -16.80
C MET A 142 -20.01 13.04 -17.44
N GLN A 143 -21.22 12.95 -17.98
CA GLN A 143 -21.91 14.10 -18.58
C GLN A 143 -22.26 15.17 -17.53
N ARG A 144 -22.73 14.75 -16.33
CA ARG A 144 -22.99 15.69 -15.21
C ARG A 144 -21.72 16.39 -14.74
N LEU A 145 -20.60 15.65 -14.64
CA LEU A 145 -19.31 16.23 -14.28
C LEU A 145 -18.81 17.22 -15.33
N ASN A 146 -18.99 16.91 -16.62
CA ASN A 146 -18.58 17.83 -17.69
C ASN A 146 -19.42 19.12 -17.69
N LEU A 147 -20.75 19.01 -17.54
CA LEU A 147 -21.63 20.18 -17.44
C LEU A 147 -21.30 21.04 -16.21
N SER A 148 -20.98 20.42 -15.08
CA SER A 148 -20.54 21.12 -13.87
C SER A 148 -19.24 21.90 -14.11
N ARG A 149 -18.26 21.28 -14.78
CA ARG A 149 -16.99 21.92 -15.15
C ARG A 149 -17.21 23.11 -16.08
N GLU A 150 -18.04 22.96 -17.11
CA GLU A 150 -18.33 24.04 -18.06
C GLU A 150 -19.02 25.23 -17.38
N ARG A 151 -19.98 24.98 -16.48
CA ARG A 151 -20.62 26.03 -15.68
C ARG A 151 -19.60 26.80 -14.84
N ALA A 152 -18.72 26.09 -14.12
CA ALA A 152 -17.68 26.71 -13.31
C ALA A 152 -16.75 27.60 -14.16
N ILE A 153 -16.42 27.20 -15.40
CA ILE A 153 -15.61 28.00 -16.32
C ILE A 153 -16.35 29.28 -16.75
N VAL A 154 -17.64 29.19 -17.06
CA VAL A 154 -18.46 30.35 -17.45
C VAL A 154 -18.58 31.34 -16.29
N GLU A 155 -18.86 30.87 -15.07
CA GLU A 155 -18.94 31.69 -13.86
C GLU A 155 -17.62 32.40 -13.56
N MET A 156 -16.50 31.67 -13.65
CA MET A 156 -15.17 32.28 -13.53
C MET A 156 -14.96 33.39 -14.55
N ARG A 157 -15.24 33.15 -15.84
CA ARG A 157 -15.08 34.15 -16.90
C ARG A 157 -15.94 35.39 -16.66
N ALA A 158 -17.19 35.20 -16.21
CA ALA A 158 -18.09 36.30 -15.86
C ALA A 158 -17.53 37.12 -14.68
N HIS A 159 -17.03 36.46 -13.63
CA HIS A 159 -16.41 37.12 -12.48
C HIS A 159 -15.20 37.97 -12.89
N TYR A 160 -14.30 37.42 -13.71
CA TYR A 160 -13.11 38.16 -14.18
C TYR A 160 -13.48 39.34 -15.09
N SER A 161 -14.48 39.18 -15.97
CA SER A 161 -14.97 40.27 -16.83
C SER A 161 -15.58 41.42 -16.01
N ALA A 162 -16.41 41.09 -15.01
CA ALA A 162 -17.00 42.09 -14.11
C ALA A 162 -15.92 42.83 -13.30
N LYS A 163 -14.90 42.11 -12.82
CA LYS A 163 -13.76 42.70 -12.12
C LYS A 163 -12.97 43.66 -13.01
N ALA A 164 -12.70 43.28 -14.27
CA ALA A 164 -11.99 44.14 -15.21
C ALA A 164 -12.72 45.47 -15.48
N ARG A 165 -14.06 45.44 -15.62
CA ARG A 165 -14.89 46.64 -15.80
C ARG A 165 -14.82 47.60 -14.61
N ARG A 166 -14.73 47.08 -13.38
CA ARG A 166 -14.61 47.89 -12.15
C ARG A 166 -13.26 48.60 -12.02
N HIS A 167 -12.20 48.07 -12.63
CA HIS A 167 -10.88 48.71 -12.62
C HIS A 167 -10.70 49.73 -13.75
N ALA A 168 -11.55 49.69 -14.78
CA ALA A 168 -11.50 50.59 -15.92
C ALA A 168 -12.38 51.84 -15.77
N ALA A 169 -13.24 51.87 -14.75
CA ALA A 169 -14.12 53.00 -14.38
C ALA A 169 -13.55 53.71 -13.15
#